data_AF-A0A7J4RYM9-F1
#
_entry.id   AF-A0A7J4RYM9-F1
#
_cell.length_a   1.000
_cell.length_b   1.000
_cell.length_c   1.000
_cell.angle_alpha   90.00
_cell.angle_beta   90.00
_cell.angle_gamma   90.00
#
_symmetry.space_group_name_H-M   'P 1'
#
loop_
_entity.id
_entity.type
_entity.pdbx_description
1 polymer ?
#
loop_
_entity_poly.entity_id
_entity_poly.type
_entity_poly.pdbx_seq_one_letter_code
_entity_poly.pdbx_strand_id
1 'polypeptide(L)'
;MARKPASMYRRLKGPAYTRRKYIGGVPNNRIHQFHVGNRRAAETGQFSVVVELVANNDCQIRHTALEAARVISNSTIRKEAGAQGYALRVHTYPHHVLRENKQA
;
A
#
# COMPACT_ATOMS: atom_id res chain seq x y z
N MET A 1 -9.39 19.59 -4.29
CA MET A 1 -10.64 18.84 -4.58
C MET A 1 -10.86 17.85 -3.45
N ALA A 2 -11.98 17.93 -2.74
CA ALA A 2 -12.28 16.99 -1.65
C ALA A 2 -12.34 15.57 -2.23
N ARG A 3 -11.49 14.67 -1.72
CA ARG A 3 -11.46 13.27 -2.17
C ARG A 3 -12.71 12.57 -1.65
N LYS A 4 -13.38 11.79 -2.50
CA LYS A 4 -14.52 10.97 -2.07
C LYS A 4 -14.10 10.02 -0.92
N PRO A 5 -15.00 9.68 0.01
CA PRO A 5 -14.69 8.79 1.12
C PRO A 5 -14.33 7.37 0.65
N ALA A 6 -13.43 6.71 1.36
CA ALA A 6 -12.93 5.38 1.01
C ALA A 6 -14.01 4.28 1.04
N SER A 7 -15.07 4.49 1.81
CA SER A 7 -16.23 3.60 1.88
C SER A 7 -16.83 3.30 0.50
N MET A 8 -16.82 4.27 -0.42
CA MET A 8 -17.37 4.12 -1.78
C MET A 8 -16.62 3.09 -2.64
N TYR A 9 -15.33 2.89 -2.39
CA TYR A 9 -14.48 1.99 -3.19
C TYR A 9 -14.05 0.75 -2.42
N ARG A 10 -14.56 0.52 -1.20
CA ARG A 10 -14.11 -0.60 -0.35
C ARG A 10 -14.47 -1.95 -0.97
N ARG A 11 -15.67 -2.06 -1.54
CA ARG A 11 -16.20 -3.28 -2.14
C ARG A 11 -15.64 -3.44 -3.56
N LEU A 12 -15.10 -4.61 -3.85
CA LEU A 12 -14.70 -4.99 -5.20
C LEU A 12 -15.94 -5.05 -6.10
N LYS A 13 -15.98 -4.24 -7.15
CA LYS A 13 -17.10 -4.19 -8.10
C LYS A 13 -16.58 -4.08 -9.52
N GLY A 14 -17.11 -4.94 -10.40
CA GLY A 14 -16.80 -4.92 -11.83
C GLY A 14 -15.40 -5.44 -12.16
N PRO A 15 -15.00 -5.38 -13.44
CA PRO A 15 -13.71 -5.86 -13.90
C PRO A 15 -12.55 -4.98 -13.46
N ALA A 16 -11.35 -5.55 -13.40
CA ALA A 16 -10.15 -4.84 -13.00
C ALA A 16 -9.73 -3.77 -14.04
N TYR A 17 -9.61 -2.52 -13.59
CA TYR A 17 -9.20 -1.39 -14.44
C TYR A 17 -7.72 -1.05 -14.21
N THR A 18 -6.84 -1.72 -14.95
CA THR A 18 -5.38 -1.69 -14.71
C THR A 18 -4.54 -1.35 -15.96
N ARG A 19 -5.09 -1.58 -17.17
CA ARG A 19 -4.33 -1.50 -18.42
C ARG A 19 -4.10 -0.06 -18.87
N ARG A 20 -2.96 0.53 -18.50
CA ARG A 20 -2.60 1.93 -18.80
C ARG A 20 -2.69 2.33 -20.28
N LYS A 21 -2.41 1.42 -21.22
CA LYS A 21 -2.52 1.70 -22.67
C LYS A 21 -3.93 2.10 -23.14
N TYR A 22 -4.97 1.77 -22.37
CA TYR A 22 -6.36 2.11 -22.67
C TYR A 22 -6.92 3.20 -21.74
N ILE A 23 -6.10 3.77 -20.85
CA ILE A 23 -6.54 4.69 -19.79
C ILE A 23 -5.70 5.97 -19.85
N GLY A 24 -6.31 7.08 -20.27
CA GLY A 24 -5.68 8.40 -20.20
C GLY A 24 -5.71 8.99 -18.79
N GLY A 25 -4.70 9.79 -18.44
CA GLY A 25 -4.69 10.59 -17.21
C GLY A 25 -4.60 9.79 -15.90
N VAL A 26 -3.98 8.60 -15.92
CA VAL A 26 -3.79 7.80 -14.70
C VAL A 26 -2.92 8.57 -13.71
N PRO A 27 -3.40 8.85 -12.48
CA PRO A 27 -2.61 9.54 -11.47
C PRO A 27 -1.48 8.65 -10.95
N ASN A 28 -0.40 9.30 -10.48
CA ASN A 28 0.70 8.59 -9.83
C ASN A 28 0.29 8.01 -8.47
N ASN A 29 0.87 6.87 -8.13
CA ASN A 29 0.72 6.25 -6.82
C ASN A 29 1.44 7.08 -5.75
N ARG A 30 0.83 7.19 -4.56
CA ARG A 30 1.41 7.89 -3.41
C ARG A 30 2.47 7.06 -2.68
N ILE A 31 2.27 5.74 -2.65
CA ILE A 31 3.29 4.81 -2.15
C ILE A 31 4.36 4.63 -3.23
N HIS A 32 5.60 5.00 -2.89
CA HIS A 32 6.75 4.89 -3.78
C HIS A 32 7.75 3.82 -3.32
N GLN A 33 7.89 3.66 -2.01
CA GLN A 33 8.83 2.71 -1.41
C GLN A 33 8.04 1.55 -0.78
N PHE A 34 8.37 0.33 -1.18
CA PHE A 34 7.74 -0.89 -0.65
C PHE A 34 8.61 -1.63 0.37
N HIS A 35 9.90 -1.29 0.45
CA HIS A 35 10.86 -1.87 1.37
C HIS A 35 11.47 -0.77 2.22
N VAL A 36 11.57 -1.01 3.52
CA VAL A 36 12.22 -0.10 4.48
C VAL A 36 13.01 -0.91 5.51
N GLY A 37 14.06 -0.31 6.07
CA GLY A 37 14.94 -0.98 7.02
C GLY A 37 15.99 -1.85 6.30
N ASN A 38 16.48 -2.88 7.00
CA ASN A 38 17.57 -3.70 6.50
C ASN A 38 17.05 -4.82 5.58
N ARG A 39 16.81 -4.46 4.31
CA ARG A 39 16.35 -5.39 3.28
C ARG A 39 17.28 -6.61 3.10
N ARG A 40 18.60 -6.39 3.15
CA ARG A 40 19.59 -7.46 2.93
C ARG A 40 19.48 -8.53 4.02
N ALA A 41 19.41 -8.10 5.28
CA ALA A 41 19.22 -9.01 6.42
C ALA A 41 17.90 -9.81 6.32
N ALA A 42 16.84 -9.21 5.78
CA ALA A 42 15.58 -9.90 5.55
C ALA A 42 15.68 -10.97 4.46
N GLU A 43 16.35 -10.67 3.36
CA GLU A 43 16.53 -11.61 2.24
C GLU A 43 17.47 -12.77 2.61
N THR A 44 18.44 -12.55 3.50
CA THR A 44 19.36 -13.58 3.99
C THR A 44 18.84 -14.34 5.22
N GLY A 45 17.63 -14.05 5.70
CA GLY A 45 17.02 -14.77 6.83
C GLY A 45 17.66 -14.50 8.19
N GLN A 46 18.27 -13.32 8.38
CA GLN A 46 18.94 -12.96 9.64
C GLN A 46 17.96 -12.58 10.77
N PHE A 47 16.70 -12.31 10.44
CA PHE A 47 15.67 -12.03 11.44
C PHE A 47 15.01 -13.34 11.88
N SER A 48 14.98 -13.60 13.20
CA SER A 48 14.38 -14.80 13.78
C SER A 48 12.85 -14.79 13.79
N VAL A 49 12.24 -13.61 13.75
CA VAL A 49 10.78 -13.43 13.83
C VAL A 49 10.26 -12.77 12.57
N VAL A 50 9.18 -13.33 12.02
CA VAL A 50 8.43 -12.78 10.89
C VAL A 50 7.00 -12.56 11.33
N VAL A 51 6.48 -11.36 11.06
CA VAL A 51 5.09 -10.99 11.34
C VAL A 51 4.44 -10.55 10.03
N GLU A 52 3.28 -11.14 9.72
CA GLU A 52 2.53 -10.82 8.52
C GLU A 52 1.18 -10.18 8.87
N LEU A 53 0.82 -9.12 8.15
CA LEU A 53 -0.50 -8.50 8.22
C LEU A 53 -1.31 -8.93 7.00
N VAL A 54 -2.34 -9.74 7.23
CA VAL A 54 -3.22 -10.26 6.19
C VAL A 54 -4.62 -9.67 6.35
N ALA A 55 -5.28 -9.38 5.23
CA ALA A 55 -6.67 -8.99 5.25
C ALA A 55 -7.57 -10.22 5.31
N ASN A 56 -8.46 -10.30 6.30
CA ASN A 56 -9.40 -11.42 6.45
C ASN A 56 -10.56 -11.36 5.45
N ASN A 57 -10.85 -10.17 4.90
CA ASN A 57 -11.97 -9.93 4.00
C ASN A 57 -11.48 -9.33 2.69
N ASP A 58 -12.14 -9.72 1.60
CA ASP A 58 -11.93 -9.15 0.29
C ASP A 58 -12.30 -7.66 0.30
N CYS A 59 -11.29 -6.81 0.13
CA CYS A 59 -11.47 -5.38 0.09
C CYS A 59 -10.44 -4.70 -0.80
N GLN A 60 -10.81 -3.54 -1.31
CA GLN A 60 -9.92 -2.70 -2.08
C GLN A 60 -9.31 -1.63 -1.18
N ILE A 61 -7.97 -1.62 -1.12
CA ILE A 61 -7.20 -0.68 -0.30
C ILE A 61 -6.67 0.43 -1.21
N ARG A 62 -6.86 1.69 -0.79
CA ARG A 62 -6.34 2.85 -1.54
C ARG A 62 -4.83 2.96 -1.40
N HIS A 63 -4.16 3.41 -2.46
CA HIS A 63 -2.73 3.73 -2.47
C HIS A 63 -2.31 4.68 -1.34
N THR A 64 -3.16 5.64 -0.94
CA THR A 64 -2.88 6.51 0.21
C THR A 64 -2.98 5.82 1.55
N ALA A 65 -3.88 4.84 1.70
CA ALA A 65 -3.99 4.06 2.92
C ALA A 65 -2.77 3.15 3.09
N LEU A 66 -2.27 2.55 2.00
CA LEU A 66 -1.03 1.78 2.00
C LEU A 66 0.17 2.65 2.42
N GLU A 67 0.29 3.86 1.89
CA GLU A 67 1.39 4.76 2.29
C GLU A 67 1.26 5.20 3.76
N ALA A 68 0.05 5.54 4.22
CA ALA A 68 -0.18 5.90 5.62
C ALA A 68 0.17 4.74 6.57
N ALA A 69 -0.27 3.52 6.24
CA ALA A 69 0.07 2.30 6.98
C ALA A 69 1.59 2.07 7.02
N ARG A 70 2.26 2.20 5.86
CA ARG A 70 3.72 2.07 5.78
C ARG A 70 4.43 3.10 6.66
N VAL A 71 4.04 4.37 6.59
CA VAL A 71 4.68 5.46 7.36
C VAL A 71 4.53 5.22 8.87
N ILE A 72 3.32 4.87 9.34
CA ILE A 72 3.10 4.67 10.77
C ILE A 72 3.83 3.43 11.27
N SER A 73 3.71 2.28 10.58
CA SER A 73 4.43 1.06 10.95
C SER A 73 5.94 1.29 10.98
N ASN A 74 6.47 2.02 9.99
CA ASN A 74 7.88 2.37 9.93
C ASN A 74 8.32 3.24 11.12
N SER A 75 7.54 4.26 11.46
CA SER A 75 7.83 5.14 12.60
C SER A 75 7.83 4.37 13.92
N THR A 76 6.80 3.55 14.13
CA THR A 76 6.63 2.76 15.36
C THR A 76 7.75 1.74 15.54
N ILE A 77 8.05 0.94 14.50
CA ILE A 77 9.09 -0.09 14.61
C ILE A 77 10.48 0.55 14.74
N ARG A 78 10.75 1.63 14.00
CA ARG A 78 12.04 2.33 14.06
C ARG A 78 12.33 2.94 15.44
N LYS A 79 11.29 3.36 16.16
CA LYS A 79 11.44 3.90 17.52
C LYS A 79 12.00 2.85 18.50
N GLU A 80 11.56 1.61 18.38
CA GLU A 80 11.94 0.52 19.30
C GLU A 80 13.18 -0.26 18.81
N ALA A 81 13.25 -0.61 17.52
CA ALA A 81 14.29 -1.47 16.97
C ALA A 81 15.46 -0.71 16.28
N GLY A 82 15.40 0.62 16.23
CA GLY A 82 16.37 1.44 15.49
C GLY A 82 16.26 1.26 13.98
N ALA A 83 17.23 1.79 13.22
CA ALA A 83 17.15 1.83 11.75
C ALA A 83 17.48 0.49 11.05
N GLN A 84 18.30 -0.37 11.70
CA GLN A 84 18.80 -1.62 11.13
C GLN A 84 18.22 -2.87 11.80
N GLY A 85 17.52 -2.73 12.92
CA GLY A 85 16.96 -3.84 13.69
C GLY A 85 15.64 -4.40 13.14
N TYR A 86 15.16 -3.93 12.00
CA TYR A 86 13.96 -4.45 11.34
C TYR A 86 14.05 -4.35 9.83
N ALA A 87 13.16 -5.08 9.17
CA ALA A 87 12.81 -4.89 7.77
C ALA A 87 11.30 -4.91 7.61
N LEU A 88 10.77 -3.90 6.94
CA LEU A 88 9.34 -3.78 6.63
C LEU A 88 9.15 -3.90 5.11
N ARG A 89 8.26 -4.79 4.70
CA ARG A 89 7.85 -4.94 3.29
C ARG A 89 6.35 -4.77 3.15
N VAL A 90 5.93 -3.89 2.24
CA VAL A 90 4.55 -3.83 1.75
C VAL A 90 4.46 -4.73 0.52
N HIS A 91 3.71 -5.82 0.62
CA HIS A 91 3.60 -6.80 -0.46
C HIS A 91 2.63 -6.38 -1.57
N THR A 92 1.57 -5.64 -1.21
CA THR A 92 0.49 -5.28 -2.12
C THR A 92 0.80 -4.02 -2.91
N TYR A 93 0.72 -4.09 -4.25
CA TYR A 93 0.81 -2.93 -5.13
C TYR A 93 -0.58 -2.45 -5.57
N PRO A 94 -0.89 -1.14 -5.54
CA PRO A 94 -2.19 -0.62 -5.97
C PRO A 94 -2.27 -0.55 -7.50
N HIS A 95 -2.69 -1.65 -8.13
CA HIS A 95 -2.83 -1.74 -9.59
C HIS A 95 -4.09 -1.08 -10.15
N HIS A 96 -5.19 -1.13 -9.39
CA HIS A 96 -6.51 -0.72 -9.85
C HIS A 96 -6.66 0.80 -9.84
N VAL A 97 -7.02 1.39 -10.97
CA VAL A 97 -7.26 2.82 -11.12
C VAL A 97 -8.73 3.12 -10.83
N LEU A 98 -8.97 3.95 -9.82
CA LEU A 98 -10.32 4.39 -9.45
C LEU A 98 -10.84 5.42 -10.47
N ARG A 99 -12.11 5.32 -10.82
CA ARG A 99 -12.81 6.29 -11.68
C ARG A 99 -13.91 6.98 -10.90
N GLU A 100 -14.07 8.27 -11.19
CA GLU A 100 -15.11 9.11 -10.63
C GLU A 100 -15.79 9.85 -11.77
N ASN A 101 -17.12 9.84 -11.80
CA ASN A 101 -17.88 10.79 -12.61
C ASN A 101 -18.14 12.03 -11.76
N LYS A 102 -17.56 13.17 -12.16
CA LYS A 102 -17.74 14.42 -11.46
C LYS A 102 -19.07 15.02 -11.89
N GLN A 103 -20.08 14.96 -11.02
CA GLN A 103 -21.30 15.76 -11.22
C GLN A 103 -20.97 17.24 -11.00
N ALA A 104 -21.46 18.09 -11.89
CA ALA A 104 -21.30 19.53 -11.86
C ALA A 104 -22.01 20.15 -10.65
#